data_AF-A0A7S4IKE4-F1
#
_entry.id   AF-A0A7S4IKE4-F1
#
_cell.length_a   1.000
_cell.length_b   1.000
_cell.length_c   1.000
_cell.angle_alpha   90.00
_cell.angle_beta   90.00
_cell.angle_gamma   90.00
#
_symmetry.space_group_name_H-M   'P 1'
#
loop_
_entity.id
_entity.type
_entity.pdbx_description
1 polymer ?
#
loop_
_entity_poly.entity_id
_entity_poly.type
_entity_poly.pdbx_seq_one_letter_code
_entity_poly.pdbx_strand_id
1 'polypeptide(L)'
;DSLQSLNLSKNKCKFIPSSIEALTNLTSVNLSYNRISTVPDALGKLPKLAELDISNNDLMVVQNGVFCDLDNLKKLVLKNNRLSRLPDDFFTMPGILEIDLSGNTLQDLPKTTVGELCSTLANILLFNNQLSTLPEYFAHFPLQELQLHDNPIKTLPNEFREITTLETVTIFNITINSVAKSVSVIPAVNTSKKKDEDPVTLAAIEHLLILSRSCPHRIFIFGLAELASDSRYHNMLEAHLDILLFLLSSVDSVVAIDAVRALGNLALTAKGRIVMFETPVLLQTLLALCNRDDDDKLPLASQALKTVAHLCLYDQVAQAILKQGIDSFIEREATHRDDSIREGCRKVIGNVGYIGHLNKRLPHLQEKRGVRILCMDGGGTKSVSTVMILREIERRTGKKINELFDLVCGTSVGGILSCLFGIACLSATEVQVLQKRFFREIFTSGAKKAEGFAEKVALLSNLFSTGGRYNTPVFEKILRDIFGEESLIDSSSKSERTKVFVAAVHMDVYPPDPFLFRNYTYPPGVHSRYPGNCERKVWEGIRATSAAPSMFTECVYDNMRFSDGGMAVNNPTGLAYHEFLNIWGKDAQLDCVVSVGTGATEVK
;
A
#
# COMPACT_ATOMS: atom_id res chain seq x y z
N ASP A 1 18.74 53.33 4.17
CA ASP A 1 17.41 53.41 3.53
C ASP A 1 17.11 52.33 2.50
N SER A 2 18.08 51.71 1.82
CA SER A 2 17.82 50.63 0.84
C SER A 2 18.01 49.20 1.37
N LEU A 3 18.51 49.03 2.59
CA LEU A 3 18.87 47.71 3.12
C LEU A 3 17.62 46.87 3.39
N GLN A 4 17.52 45.71 2.71
CA GLN A 4 16.40 44.78 2.82
C GLN A 4 16.75 43.52 3.64
N SER A 5 18.00 43.08 3.61
CA SER A 5 18.46 41.92 4.39
C SER A 5 19.64 42.31 5.26
N LEU A 6 19.59 41.93 6.53
CA LEU A 6 20.65 42.16 7.51
C LEU A 6 21.05 40.83 8.13
N ASN A 7 22.28 40.38 7.87
CA ASN A 7 22.86 39.19 8.48
C ASN A 7 23.96 39.57 9.47
N LEU A 8 23.68 39.38 10.75
CA LEU A 8 24.61 39.54 11.87
C LEU A 8 24.89 38.21 12.57
N SER A 9 24.67 37.07 11.90
CA SER A 9 24.93 35.76 12.49
C SER A 9 26.39 35.55 12.86
N LYS A 10 26.65 34.75 13.90
CA LYS A 10 28.02 34.34 14.33
C LYS A 10 28.94 35.50 14.76
N ASN A 11 28.38 36.61 15.23
CA ASN A 11 29.15 37.80 15.64
C ASN A 11 29.35 37.94 17.16
N LYS A 12 28.91 36.96 17.96
CA LYS A 12 28.96 37.01 19.44
C LYS A 12 28.24 38.24 20.02
N CYS A 13 27.27 38.80 19.29
CA CYS A 13 26.49 39.95 19.71
C CYS A 13 25.75 39.64 21.02
N LYS A 14 25.82 40.54 22.00
CA LYS A 14 25.07 40.44 23.26
C LYS A 14 23.78 41.25 23.25
N PHE A 15 23.77 42.35 22.50
CA PHE A 15 22.64 43.25 22.33
C PHE A 15 22.63 43.78 20.90
N ILE A 16 21.45 44.18 20.44
CA ILE A 16 21.26 44.90 19.17
C ILE A 16 20.85 46.33 19.54
N PRO A 17 21.52 47.36 18.98
CA PRO A 17 21.18 48.74 19.30
C PRO A 17 19.78 49.11 18.78
N SER A 18 19.07 49.98 19.48
CA SER A 18 17.73 50.45 19.10
C SER A 18 17.70 51.13 17.73
N SER A 19 18.83 51.67 17.27
CA SER A 19 18.98 52.28 15.95
C SER A 19 18.65 51.35 14.76
N ILE A 20 18.52 50.03 14.99
CA ILE A 20 18.01 49.10 13.98
C ILE A 20 16.59 49.46 13.53
N GLU A 21 15.78 50.10 14.39
CA GLU A 21 14.40 50.54 14.06
C GLU A 21 14.36 51.55 12.90
N ALA A 22 15.45 52.27 12.64
CA ALA A 22 15.56 53.20 11.51
C ALA A 22 15.65 52.47 10.15
N LEU A 23 15.94 51.18 10.13
CA LEU A 23 16.08 50.37 8.92
C LEU A 23 14.71 49.80 8.48
N THR A 24 13.75 50.69 8.23
CA THR A 24 12.32 50.37 7.97
C THR A 24 12.05 49.53 6.71
N ASN A 25 13.06 49.38 5.84
CA ASN A 25 12.97 48.56 4.63
C ASN A 25 13.47 47.12 4.82
N LEU A 26 13.90 46.74 6.03
CA LEU A 26 14.32 45.37 6.31
C LEU A 26 13.14 44.40 6.19
N THR A 27 13.35 43.37 5.38
CA THR A 27 12.44 42.24 5.19
C THR A 27 12.98 40.96 5.81
N SER A 28 14.31 40.84 5.97
CA SER A 28 14.92 39.63 6.55
C SER A 28 16.06 40.01 7.49
N VAL A 29 16.01 39.51 8.73
CA VAL A 29 17.02 39.76 9.76
C VAL A 29 17.50 38.43 10.34
N ASN A 30 18.80 38.17 10.23
CA ASN A 30 19.45 36.99 10.79
C ASN A 30 20.42 37.39 11.92
N LEU A 31 20.09 37.01 13.14
CA LEU A 31 20.84 37.20 14.38
C LEU A 31 21.30 35.86 14.98
N SER A 32 21.30 34.78 14.21
CA SER A 32 21.60 33.44 14.71
C SER A 32 23.04 33.27 15.21
N TYR A 33 23.27 32.30 16.09
CA TYR A 33 24.62 31.97 16.62
C TYR A 33 25.31 33.17 17.29
N ASN A 34 24.57 33.91 18.11
CA ASN A 34 25.08 35.03 18.89
C ASN A 34 25.00 34.72 20.40
N ARG A 35 24.98 35.74 21.25
CA ARG A 35 24.87 35.64 22.72
C ARG A 35 23.78 36.58 23.24
N ILE A 36 22.71 36.73 22.45
CA ILE A 36 21.58 37.61 22.75
C ILE A 36 20.74 36.92 23.83
N SER A 37 20.41 37.65 24.90
CA SER A 37 19.66 37.13 26.05
C SER A 37 18.20 37.59 26.11
N THR A 38 17.86 38.65 25.38
CA THR A 38 16.51 39.21 25.27
C THR A 38 16.23 39.64 23.84
N VAL A 39 14.99 39.46 23.36
CA VAL A 39 14.58 39.98 22.05
C VAL A 39 14.57 41.52 22.14
N PRO A 40 15.27 42.25 21.26
CA PRO A 40 15.24 43.72 21.27
C PRO A 40 13.88 44.25 20.81
N ASP A 41 13.22 45.09 21.61
CA ASP A 41 11.92 45.72 21.28
C ASP A 41 11.94 46.48 19.93
N ALA A 42 13.11 46.99 19.55
CA ALA A 42 13.31 47.68 18.26
C ALA A 42 13.03 46.78 17.03
N LEU A 43 13.15 45.46 17.16
CA LEU A 43 12.79 44.52 16.08
C LEU A 43 11.28 44.50 15.81
N GLY A 44 10.47 44.67 16.86
CA GLY A 44 9.01 44.72 16.78
C GLY A 44 8.47 45.94 16.01
N LYS A 45 9.32 46.93 15.74
CA LYS A 45 8.96 48.17 15.02
C LYS A 45 9.35 48.18 13.56
N LEU A 46 9.76 47.04 13.00
CA LEU A 46 10.19 46.93 11.59
C LEU A 46 8.99 46.55 10.71
N PRO A 47 8.33 47.51 10.03
CA PRO A 47 7.01 47.29 9.42
C PRO A 47 7.01 46.30 8.26
N LYS A 48 8.16 46.08 7.62
CA LYS A 48 8.32 45.18 6.46
C LYS A 48 8.97 43.85 6.79
N LEU A 49 9.30 43.60 8.07
CA LEU A 49 10.02 42.41 8.48
C LEU A 49 9.17 41.17 8.19
N ALA A 50 9.69 40.29 7.34
CA ALA A 50 9.03 39.06 6.92
C ALA A 50 9.70 37.82 7.50
N GLU A 51 11.00 37.88 7.76
CA GLU A 51 11.78 36.77 8.30
C GLU A 51 12.69 37.24 9.43
N LEU A 52 12.60 36.57 10.58
CA LEU A 52 13.44 36.83 11.75
C LEU A 52 14.02 35.54 12.28
N ASP A 53 15.36 35.43 12.26
CA ASP A 53 16.11 34.31 12.84
C ASP A 53 16.95 34.80 14.02
N ILE A 54 16.61 34.35 15.24
CA ILE A 54 17.37 34.57 16.48
C ILE A 54 17.77 33.22 17.09
N SER A 55 17.96 32.19 16.27
CA SER A 55 18.31 30.85 16.73
C SER A 55 19.72 30.77 17.32
N ASN A 56 19.99 29.75 18.15
CA ASN A 56 21.32 29.50 18.73
C ASN A 56 21.84 30.72 19.51
N ASN A 57 21.03 31.23 20.43
CA ASN A 57 21.32 32.34 21.32
C ASN A 57 21.07 31.92 22.79
N ASP A 58 21.10 32.88 23.71
CA ASP A 58 20.87 32.65 25.14
C ASP A 58 19.52 33.21 25.60
N LEU A 59 18.51 33.26 24.72
CA LEU A 59 17.18 33.80 25.06
C LEU A 59 16.51 32.95 26.13
N MET A 60 16.09 33.58 27.23
CA MET A 60 15.36 32.91 28.31
C MET A 60 13.86 33.23 28.33
N VAL A 61 13.50 34.43 27.85
CA VAL A 61 12.12 34.94 27.81
C VAL A 61 11.94 35.77 26.55
N VAL A 62 10.73 35.74 25.98
CA VAL A 62 10.23 36.69 24.98
C VAL A 62 9.30 37.67 25.70
N GLN A 63 9.51 38.98 25.53
CA GLN A 63 8.68 40.01 26.15
C GLN A 63 7.29 40.07 25.52
N ASN A 64 6.27 40.41 26.31
CA ASN A 64 4.91 40.68 25.80
C ASN A 64 4.95 41.78 24.73
N GLY A 65 4.14 41.65 23.69
CA GLY A 65 3.96 42.66 22.66
C GLY A 65 5.07 42.72 21.60
N VAL A 66 6.20 42.04 21.79
CA VAL A 66 7.41 42.26 20.95
C VAL A 66 7.22 41.91 19.47
N PHE A 67 6.24 41.06 19.16
CA PHE A 67 5.92 40.64 17.79
C PHE A 67 4.52 41.06 17.32
N CYS A 68 3.70 41.70 18.16
CA CYS A 68 2.29 41.97 17.86
C CYS A 68 2.08 42.92 16.68
N ASP A 69 2.99 43.89 16.49
CA ASP A 69 2.90 44.89 15.43
C ASP A 69 3.60 44.46 14.12
N LEU A 70 4.09 43.22 14.03
CA LEU A 70 4.82 42.71 12.87
C LEU A 70 3.87 42.06 11.84
N ASP A 71 3.02 42.87 11.21
CA ASP A 71 1.99 42.43 10.26
C ASP A 71 2.51 41.58 9.08
N ASN A 72 3.76 41.81 8.69
CA ASN A 72 4.38 41.12 7.55
C ASN A 72 5.22 39.90 7.95
N LEU A 73 5.38 39.61 9.24
CA LEU A 73 6.26 38.53 9.70
C LEU A 73 5.65 37.18 9.33
N LYS A 74 6.35 36.45 8.46
CA LYS A 74 5.94 35.13 7.96
C LYS A 74 6.72 34.00 8.62
N LYS A 75 7.97 34.24 9.00
CA LYS A 75 8.87 33.22 9.55
C LYS A 75 9.61 33.73 10.78
N LEU A 76 9.46 33.01 11.89
CA LEU A 76 10.13 33.29 13.16
C LEU A 76 10.92 32.06 13.63
N VAL A 77 12.23 32.19 13.74
CA VAL A 77 13.12 31.10 14.19
C VAL A 77 13.75 31.47 15.54
N LEU A 78 13.33 30.78 16.59
CA LEU A 78 13.83 30.90 17.98
C LEU A 78 14.49 29.59 18.47
N LYS A 79 14.82 28.70 17.55
CA LYS A 79 15.48 27.41 17.79
C LYS A 79 16.73 27.50 18.66
N ASN A 80 16.99 26.48 19.47
CA ASN A 80 18.21 26.32 20.27
C ASN A 80 18.48 27.56 21.15
N ASN A 81 17.49 27.92 21.95
CA ASN A 81 17.60 28.93 23.00
C ASN A 81 17.33 28.27 24.36
N ARG A 82 17.02 29.05 25.40
CA ARG A 82 16.70 28.57 26.75
C ARG A 82 15.32 29.03 27.19
N LEU A 83 14.39 29.16 26.23
CA LEU A 83 13.03 29.58 26.51
C LEU A 83 12.35 28.52 27.38
N SER A 84 11.86 28.92 28.55
CA SER A 84 11.08 28.04 29.44
C SER A 84 9.58 28.35 29.40
N ARG A 85 9.21 29.52 28.87
CA ARG A 85 7.83 30.00 28.68
C ARG A 85 7.76 30.98 27.51
N LEU A 86 6.57 31.15 26.95
CA LEU A 86 6.24 32.18 25.97
C LEU A 86 5.22 33.15 26.58
N PRO A 87 5.15 34.40 26.12
CA PRO A 87 4.14 35.36 26.57
C PRO A 87 2.73 34.98 26.07
N ASP A 88 1.69 35.44 26.75
CA ASP A 88 0.29 35.05 26.45
C ASP A 88 -0.18 35.53 25.07
N ASP A 89 0.46 36.57 24.53
CA ASP A 89 0.21 37.15 23.21
C ASP A 89 1.12 36.55 22.10
N PHE A 90 1.91 35.51 22.39
CA PHE A 90 2.90 35.00 21.44
C PHE A 90 2.27 34.54 20.11
N PHE A 91 1.06 33.97 20.15
CA PHE A 91 0.39 33.45 18.96
C PHE A 91 -0.56 34.45 18.28
N THR A 92 -0.46 35.76 18.58
CA THR A 92 -1.37 36.78 18.00
C THR A 92 -0.83 37.46 16.74
N MET A 93 0.33 37.02 16.22
CA MET A 93 0.98 37.59 15.04
C MET A 93 0.14 37.32 13.76
N PRO A 94 -0.45 38.34 13.10
CA PRO A 94 -1.52 38.11 12.11
C PRO A 94 -1.07 37.43 10.81
N GLY A 95 0.21 37.55 10.43
CA GLY A 95 0.76 37.04 9.17
C GLY A 95 1.70 35.84 9.29
N ILE A 96 1.87 35.27 10.49
CA ILE A 96 2.88 34.24 10.74
C ILE A 96 2.50 32.92 10.05
N LEU A 97 3.44 32.34 9.31
CA LEU A 97 3.27 31.07 8.59
C LEU A 97 4.10 29.95 9.23
N GLU A 98 5.32 30.27 9.69
CA GLU A 98 6.28 29.30 10.21
C GLU A 98 6.90 29.79 11.53
N ILE A 99 6.84 28.93 12.55
CA ILE A 99 7.49 29.14 13.85
C ILE A 99 8.39 27.95 14.18
N ASP A 100 9.67 28.21 14.42
CA ASP A 100 10.61 27.20 14.95
C ASP A 100 11.02 27.54 16.39
N LEU A 101 10.52 26.75 17.33
CA LEU A 101 10.78 26.80 18.77
C LEU A 101 11.57 25.58 19.26
N SER A 102 12.14 24.79 18.35
CA SER A 102 12.81 23.54 18.69
C SER A 102 14.07 23.75 19.55
N GLY A 103 14.42 22.75 20.37
CA GLY A 103 15.63 22.83 21.20
C GLY A 103 15.58 23.90 22.28
N ASN A 104 14.42 24.07 22.92
CA ASN A 104 14.22 24.95 24.06
C ASN A 104 13.88 24.12 25.31
N THR A 105 13.40 24.76 26.37
CA THR A 105 13.01 24.11 27.64
C THR A 105 11.53 24.33 27.96
N LEU A 106 10.69 24.48 26.93
CA LEU A 106 9.26 24.75 27.10
C LEU A 106 8.58 23.55 27.75
N GLN A 107 7.94 23.77 28.90
CA GLN A 107 7.13 22.75 29.59
C GLN A 107 5.65 22.85 29.22
N ASP A 108 5.19 24.08 28.99
CA ASP A 108 3.83 24.40 28.58
C ASP A 108 3.86 25.50 27.51
N LEU A 109 2.75 25.63 26.78
CA LEU A 109 2.48 26.73 25.87
C LEU A 109 1.51 27.73 26.52
N PRO A 110 1.56 29.01 26.13
CA PRO A 110 0.82 30.10 26.78
C PRO A 110 -0.70 29.87 26.78
N LYS A 111 -1.39 30.50 27.72
CA LYS A 111 -2.86 30.50 27.74
C LYS A 111 -3.34 31.71 26.93
N THR A 112 -3.81 31.48 25.71
CA THR A 112 -4.27 32.55 24.82
C THR A 112 -5.77 32.42 24.55
N THR A 113 -6.44 33.56 24.31
CA THR A 113 -7.84 33.60 23.91
C THR A 113 -7.97 33.22 22.43
N VAL A 114 -8.86 32.29 22.09
CA VAL A 114 -9.05 31.80 20.71
C VAL A 114 -9.26 32.94 19.70
N GLY A 115 -10.00 34.00 20.08
CA GLY A 115 -10.28 35.14 19.19
C GLY A 115 -9.08 36.02 18.84
N GLU A 116 -7.94 35.84 19.51
CA GLU A 116 -6.71 36.62 19.29
C GLU A 116 -5.66 35.82 18.52
N LEU A 117 -5.91 34.55 18.22
CA LEU A 117 -4.95 33.67 17.56
C LEU A 117 -4.73 34.04 16.10
N CYS A 118 -3.49 33.87 15.65
CA CYS A 118 -3.13 33.96 14.25
C CYS A 118 -3.86 32.90 13.42
N SER A 119 -4.47 33.32 12.31
CA SER A 119 -5.25 32.45 11.44
C SER A 119 -4.44 31.87 10.28
N THR A 120 -3.11 32.07 10.25
CA THR A 120 -2.24 31.75 9.10
C THR A 120 -1.15 30.74 9.43
N LEU A 121 -0.95 30.39 10.71
CA LEU A 121 0.15 29.51 11.12
C LEU A 121 -0.01 28.11 10.50
N ALA A 122 0.91 27.77 9.61
CA ALA A 122 0.91 26.50 8.88
C ALA A 122 1.95 25.53 9.45
N ASN A 123 3.13 26.02 9.82
CA ASN A 123 4.25 25.17 10.20
C ASN A 123 4.75 25.52 11.59
N ILE A 124 4.77 24.54 12.50
CA ILE A 124 5.30 24.75 13.85
C ILE A 124 6.21 23.60 14.28
N LEU A 125 7.44 23.97 14.67
CA LEU A 125 8.48 23.04 15.09
C LEU A 125 8.70 23.22 16.60
N LEU A 126 8.33 22.21 17.38
CA LEU A 126 8.37 22.19 18.84
C LEU A 126 9.25 21.06 19.39
N PHE A 127 9.94 20.32 18.52
CA PHE A 127 10.73 19.16 18.92
C PHE A 127 11.87 19.52 19.88
N ASN A 128 12.31 18.54 20.68
CA ASN A 128 13.35 18.71 21.69
C ASN A 128 13.00 19.85 22.69
N ASN A 129 11.87 19.67 23.37
CA ASN A 129 11.35 20.52 24.46
C ASN A 129 10.89 19.60 25.61
N GLN A 130 10.12 20.12 26.57
CA GLN A 130 9.60 19.38 27.74
C GLN A 130 8.07 19.34 27.76
N LEU A 131 7.42 19.46 26.59
CA LEU A 131 5.97 19.50 26.48
C LEU A 131 5.35 18.12 26.81
N SER A 132 4.37 18.12 27.70
CA SER A 132 3.62 16.89 28.04
C SER A 132 2.27 16.79 27.31
N THR A 133 1.76 17.91 26.82
CA THR A 133 0.53 18.02 26.03
C THR A 133 0.55 19.29 25.17
N LEU A 134 -0.50 19.51 24.36
CA LEU A 134 -0.75 20.75 23.63
C LEU A 134 -2.04 21.42 24.14
N PRO A 135 -2.16 22.76 24.10
CA PRO A 135 -3.40 23.45 24.40
C PRO A 135 -4.52 23.15 23.38
N GLU A 136 -5.78 23.17 23.84
CA GLU A 136 -6.98 22.92 23.01
C GLU A 136 -7.07 23.85 21.80
N TYR A 137 -6.59 25.09 21.95
CA TYR A 137 -6.66 26.09 20.89
C TYR A 137 -5.81 25.76 19.65
N PHE A 138 -4.90 24.78 19.72
CA PHE A 138 -4.15 24.30 18.54
C PHE A 138 -5.06 23.81 17.42
N ALA A 139 -6.28 23.38 17.75
CA ALA A 139 -7.32 23.01 16.80
C ALA A 139 -7.71 24.14 15.82
N HIS A 140 -7.47 25.39 16.20
CA HIS A 140 -7.87 26.57 15.42
C HIS A 140 -6.80 27.04 14.43
N PHE A 141 -5.58 26.51 14.52
CA PHE A 141 -4.53 26.81 13.55
C PHE A 141 -4.71 25.93 12.30
N PRO A 142 -4.56 26.49 11.09
CA PRO A 142 -4.56 25.71 9.84
C PRO A 142 -3.22 25.01 9.62
N LEU A 143 -2.75 24.24 10.61
CA LEU A 143 -1.45 23.58 10.56
C LEU A 143 -1.37 22.59 9.40
N GLN A 144 -0.26 22.66 8.66
CA GLN A 144 0.18 21.72 7.63
C GLN A 144 1.31 20.84 8.16
N GLU A 145 2.24 21.40 8.94
CA GLU A 145 3.36 20.67 9.54
C GLU A 145 3.47 20.92 11.05
N LEU A 146 3.56 19.81 11.81
CA LEU A 146 3.75 19.85 13.26
C LEU A 146 4.84 18.86 13.71
N GLN A 147 5.92 19.37 14.28
CA GLN A 147 7.02 18.54 14.81
C GLN A 147 7.06 18.58 16.34
N LEU A 148 6.79 17.44 16.98
CA LEU A 148 6.70 17.26 18.44
C LEU A 148 7.65 16.20 18.99
N HIS A 149 8.47 15.55 18.17
CA HIS A 149 9.39 14.52 18.65
C HIS A 149 10.35 15.03 19.74
N ASP A 150 10.93 14.11 20.51
CA ASP A 150 11.77 14.46 21.66
C ASP A 150 11.06 15.40 22.67
N ASN A 151 9.75 15.20 22.87
CA ASN A 151 8.96 15.75 23.96
C ASN A 151 8.30 14.60 24.75
N PRO A 152 8.09 14.75 26.06
CA PRO A 152 7.36 13.76 26.87
C PRO A 152 5.83 13.84 26.67
N ILE A 153 5.35 13.93 25.42
CA ILE A 153 3.91 14.01 25.10
C ILE A 153 3.21 12.74 25.59
N LYS A 154 2.20 12.89 26.44
CA LYS A 154 1.39 11.77 26.93
C LYS A 154 0.01 11.74 26.28
N THR A 155 -0.56 12.93 26.07
CA THR A 155 -1.91 13.11 25.54
C THR A 155 -1.96 14.34 24.65
N LEU A 156 -2.89 14.34 23.71
CA LEU A 156 -3.30 15.53 22.97
C LEU A 156 -4.74 15.88 23.35
N PRO A 157 -5.12 17.17 23.30
CA PRO A 157 -6.49 17.60 23.56
C PRO A 157 -7.44 17.00 22.51
N ASN A 158 -8.70 16.77 22.87
CA ASN A 158 -9.67 16.12 21.98
C ASN A 158 -9.93 16.95 20.71
N GLU A 159 -9.90 18.27 20.86
CA GLU A 159 -10.07 19.29 19.83
C GLU A 159 -9.00 19.14 18.74
N PHE A 160 -7.84 18.56 19.05
CA PHE A 160 -6.79 18.32 18.07
C PHE A 160 -7.31 17.54 16.84
N ARG A 161 -8.28 16.64 17.02
CA ARG A 161 -8.91 15.87 15.92
C ARG A 161 -9.59 16.74 14.86
N GLU A 162 -9.86 18.01 15.16
CA GLU A 162 -10.52 18.97 14.26
C GLU A 162 -9.54 19.57 13.25
N ILE A 163 -8.22 19.39 13.42
CA ILE A 163 -7.19 19.87 12.49
C ILE A 163 -7.20 19.00 11.22
N THR A 164 -8.00 19.39 10.24
CA THR A 164 -8.12 18.65 8.97
C THR A 164 -7.03 19.01 7.95
N THR A 165 -6.27 20.08 8.18
CA THR A 165 -5.24 20.59 7.26
C THR A 165 -3.88 19.93 7.41
N LEU A 166 -3.69 19.12 8.46
CA LEU A 166 -2.37 18.58 8.81
C LEU A 166 -1.91 17.55 7.77
N GLU A 167 -0.76 17.83 7.16
CA GLU A 167 -0.14 17.01 6.12
C GLU A 167 1.01 16.17 6.67
N THR A 168 1.79 16.75 7.59
CA THR A 168 2.95 16.10 8.21
C THR A 168 2.93 16.28 9.71
N VAL A 169 3.09 15.17 10.45
CA VAL A 169 3.33 15.19 11.89
C VAL A 169 4.52 14.32 12.25
N THR A 170 5.40 14.83 13.10
CA THR A 170 6.49 14.04 13.67
C THR A 170 6.33 13.94 15.17
N ILE A 171 6.01 12.77 15.70
CA ILE A 171 5.79 12.52 17.13
C ILE A 171 6.36 11.16 17.54
N PHE A 172 6.91 11.03 18.74
CA PHE A 172 7.56 9.79 19.22
C PHE A 172 8.63 9.23 18.26
N ASN A 173 9.31 10.09 17.49
CA ASN A 173 10.24 9.68 16.42
C ASN A 173 9.58 8.96 15.22
N ILE A 174 8.27 9.10 15.07
CA ILE A 174 7.51 8.67 13.89
C ILE A 174 7.10 9.91 13.12
N THR A 175 7.57 10.03 11.87
CA THR A 175 7.07 11.01 10.91
C THR A 175 5.99 10.36 10.06
N ILE A 176 4.79 10.92 10.10
CA ILE A 176 3.67 10.56 9.24
C ILE A 176 3.48 11.68 8.23
N ASN A 177 3.53 11.34 6.95
CA ASN A 177 3.28 12.27 5.84
C ASN A 177 2.14 11.74 4.98
N SER A 178 0.98 12.38 5.07
CA SER A 178 -0.23 11.95 4.37
C SER A 178 -0.18 12.27 2.86
N VAL A 179 0.54 13.32 2.46
CA VAL A 179 0.68 13.75 1.05
C VAL A 179 1.55 12.77 0.27
N ALA A 180 2.72 12.44 0.82
CA ALA A 180 3.64 11.45 0.26
C ALA A 180 3.18 10.01 0.50
N LYS A 181 2.09 9.82 1.26
CA LYS A 181 1.57 8.52 1.72
C LYS A 181 2.66 7.63 2.30
N SER A 182 3.38 8.17 3.28
CA SER A 182 4.53 7.49 3.84
C SER A 182 4.62 7.69 5.34
N VAL A 183 5.16 6.68 6.02
CA VAL A 183 5.55 6.74 7.42
C VAL A 183 7.03 6.39 7.51
N SER A 184 7.80 7.24 8.17
CA SER A 184 9.18 6.95 8.51
C SER A 184 9.34 6.91 10.03
N VAL A 185 10.05 5.90 10.50
CA VAL A 185 10.43 5.80 11.91
C VAL A 185 11.90 6.17 12.00
N ILE A 186 12.21 7.21 12.77
CA ILE A 186 13.55 7.70 13.01
C ILE A 186 14.17 6.82 14.11
N PRO A 187 15.19 6.00 13.79
CA PRO A 187 15.87 5.20 14.81
C PRO A 187 16.61 6.11 15.79
N ALA A 188 16.65 5.72 17.06
CA ALA A 188 17.50 6.42 18.03
C ALA A 188 18.97 6.35 17.58
N VAL A 189 19.66 7.49 17.61
CA VAL A 189 21.06 7.61 17.18
C VAL A 189 21.97 6.83 18.14
N ASN A 190 22.20 5.54 17.88
CA ASN A 190 23.42 4.76 18.24
C ASN A 190 23.34 3.22 18.02
N THR A 191 22.39 2.68 17.27
CA THR A 191 22.35 1.23 17.02
C THR A 191 22.97 0.87 15.66
N SER A 192 24.29 0.68 15.65
CA SER A 192 25.05 0.11 14.53
C SER A 192 24.77 -1.38 14.26
N LYS A 193 23.53 -1.82 14.46
CA LYS A 193 23.06 -3.17 14.10
C LYS A 193 21.64 -3.06 13.58
N LYS A 194 21.49 -3.22 12.26
CA LYS A 194 20.26 -3.66 11.62
C LYS A 194 19.84 -4.99 12.27
N LYS A 195 19.02 -4.92 13.31
CA LYS A 195 18.18 -6.04 13.73
C LYS A 195 16.75 -5.53 13.61
N ASP A 196 15.93 -6.34 12.97
CA ASP A 196 14.49 -6.22 12.97
C ASP A 196 14.02 -5.94 14.40
N GLU A 197 13.11 -4.97 14.57
CA GLU A 197 12.49 -4.58 15.85
C GLU A 197 13.45 -3.94 16.90
N ASP A 198 13.96 -2.73 16.64
CA ASP A 198 14.58 -1.92 17.70
C ASP A 198 13.54 -1.60 18.80
N PRO A 199 13.79 -1.92 20.09
CA PRO A 199 12.85 -1.66 21.18
C PRO A 199 12.35 -0.20 21.25
N VAL A 200 13.19 0.76 20.85
CA VAL A 200 12.80 2.18 20.81
C VAL A 200 11.71 2.44 19.76
N THR A 201 11.82 1.80 18.60
CA THR A 201 10.82 1.89 17.52
C THR A 201 9.50 1.26 17.95
N LEU A 202 9.55 0.10 18.62
CA LEU A 202 8.36 -0.57 19.13
C LEU A 202 7.63 0.29 20.17
N ALA A 203 8.36 0.88 21.13
CA ALA A 203 7.78 1.77 22.13
C ALA A 203 7.13 3.02 21.50
N ALA A 204 7.74 3.57 20.45
CA ALA A 204 7.17 4.70 19.71
C ALA A 204 5.82 4.35 19.06
N ILE A 205 5.72 3.17 18.44
CA ILE A 205 4.49 2.70 17.80
C ILE A 205 3.41 2.40 18.86
N GLU A 206 3.80 1.81 19.99
CA GLU A 206 2.89 1.57 21.13
C GLU A 206 2.32 2.90 21.66
N HIS A 207 3.16 3.93 21.82
CA HIS A 207 2.69 5.25 22.22
C HIS A 207 1.76 5.89 21.19
N LEU A 208 2.02 5.71 19.89
CA LEU A 208 1.13 6.17 18.82
C LEU A 208 -0.23 5.46 18.87
N LEU A 209 -0.26 4.16 19.16
CA LEU A 209 -1.50 3.39 19.34
C LEU A 209 -2.34 3.92 20.51
N ILE A 210 -1.70 4.12 21.68
CA ILE A 210 -2.35 4.69 22.87
C ILE A 210 -2.89 6.11 22.58
N LEU A 211 -2.10 6.92 21.87
CA LEU A 211 -2.50 8.27 21.49
C LEU A 211 -3.68 8.23 20.51
N SER A 212 -3.67 7.31 19.55
CA SER A 212 -4.77 7.14 18.57
C SER A 212 -6.07 6.71 19.24
N ARG A 213 -6.00 5.93 20.33
CA ARG A 213 -7.19 5.58 21.14
C ARG A 213 -7.77 6.79 21.85
N SER A 214 -6.91 7.64 22.41
CA SER A 214 -7.32 8.80 23.22
C SER A 214 -7.75 10.00 22.36
N CYS A 215 -7.05 10.22 21.25
CA CYS A 215 -7.29 11.27 20.27
C CYS A 215 -7.31 10.64 18.86
N PRO A 216 -8.47 10.17 18.37
CA PRO A 216 -8.60 9.47 17.09
C PRO A 216 -8.52 10.44 15.90
N HIS A 217 -7.34 11.04 15.71
CA HIS A 217 -7.07 11.99 14.64
C HIS A 217 -6.74 11.26 13.32
N ARG A 218 -7.30 11.73 12.20
CA ARG A 218 -7.12 11.14 10.85
C ARG A 218 -5.67 10.79 10.53
N ILE A 219 -4.72 11.72 10.69
CA ILE A 219 -3.29 11.49 10.41
C ILE A 219 -2.68 10.32 11.20
N PHE A 220 -3.09 10.10 12.47
CA PHE A 220 -2.51 9.02 13.27
C PHE A 220 -2.99 7.66 12.80
N ILE A 221 -4.30 7.52 12.54
CA ILE A 221 -4.86 6.26 12.04
C ILE A 221 -4.40 6.00 10.60
N PHE A 222 -4.24 7.05 9.78
CA PHE A 222 -3.53 6.95 8.49
C PHE A 222 -2.14 6.34 8.68
N GLY A 223 -1.36 6.86 9.64
CA GLY A 223 -0.04 6.34 9.98
C GLY A 223 -0.06 4.88 10.44
N LEU A 224 -1.02 4.48 11.27
CA LEU A 224 -1.21 3.08 11.69
C LEU A 224 -1.51 2.16 10.51
N ALA A 225 -2.32 2.62 9.54
CA ALA A 225 -2.62 1.85 8.34
C ALA A 225 -1.42 1.69 7.41
N GLU A 226 -0.58 2.73 7.27
CA GLU A 226 0.70 2.63 6.55
C GLU A 226 1.68 1.69 7.27
N LEU A 227 1.80 1.77 8.60
CA LEU A 227 2.61 0.84 9.38
C LEU A 227 2.11 -0.61 9.23
N ALA A 228 0.80 -0.82 9.15
CA ALA A 228 0.22 -2.14 8.92
C ALA A 228 0.55 -2.72 7.53
N SER A 229 0.98 -1.90 6.56
CA SER A 229 1.44 -2.41 5.25
C SER A 229 2.83 -3.06 5.31
N ASP A 230 3.58 -2.83 6.39
CA ASP A 230 4.92 -3.36 6.60
C ASP A 230 4.88 -4.54 7.60
N SER A 231 5.30 -5.72 7.14
CA SER A 231 5.25 -6.96 7.93
C SER A 231 6.08 -6.90 9.21
N ARG A 232 7.06 -5.99 9.30
CA ARG A 232 7.89 -5.80 10.50
C ARG A 232 7.08 -5.34 11.71
N TYR A 233 5.94 -4.68 11.52
CA TYR A 233 5.13 -4.13 12.60
C TYR A 233 3.88 -4.95 12.90
N HIS A 234 3.62 -6.03 12.13
CA HIS A 234 2.41 -6.86 12.27
C HIS A 234 2.27 -7.43 13.68
N ASN A 235 3.34 -7.98 14.27
CA ASN A 235 3.31 -8.55 15.61
C ASN A 235 2.79 -7.56 16.67
N MET A 236 3.26 -6.31 16.61
CA MET A 236 2.87 -5.26 17.56
C MET A 236 1.42 -4.82 17.35
N LEU A 237 1.01 -4.63 16.09
CA LEU A 237 -0.35 -4.21 15.75
C LEU A 237 -1.39 -5.31 16.04
N GLU A 238 -1.06 -6.57 15.76
CA GLU A 238 -1.87 -7.74 16.09
C GLU A 238 -2.09 -7.90 17.61
N ALA A 239 -1.12 -7.48 18.43
CA ALA A 239 -1.27 -7.48 19.89
C ALA A 239 -2.24 -6.40 20.40
N HIS A 240 -2.57 -5.39 19.58
CA HIS A 240 -3.39 -4.23 19.93
C HIS A 240 -4.63 -4.07 19.02
N LEU A 241 -5.18 -5.19 18.54
CA LEU A 241 -6.39 -5.17 17.70
C LEU A 241 -7.61 -4.57 18.42
N ASP A 242 -7.63 -4.55 19.74
CA ASP A 242 -8.69 -3.91 20.53
C ASP A 242 -8.77 -2.40 20.27
N ILE A 243 -7.63 -1.74 20.02
CA ILE A 243 -7.56 -0.32 19.67
C ILE A 243 -8.15 -0.11 18.26
N LEU A 244 -7.75 -0.93 17.28
CA LEU A 244 -8.31 -0.85 15.92
C LEU A 244 -9.81 -1.14 15.91
N LEU A 245 -10.27 -2.12 16.70
CA LEU A 245 -11.68 -2.46 16.88
C LEU A 245 -12.46 -1.29 17.50
N PHE A 246 -11.91 -0.61 18.50
CA PHE A 246 -12.51 0.61 19.07
C PHE A 246 -12.69 1.69 18.01
N LEU A 247 -11.68 1.91 17.17
CA LEU A 247 -11.70 2.93 16.10
C LEU A 247 -12.75 2.66 15.01
N LEU A 248 -13.20 1.41 14.83
CA LEU A 248 -14.28 1.08 13.89
C LEU A 248 -15.62 1.75 14.24
N SER A 249 -15.80 2.14 15.49
CA SER A 249 -17.01 2.82 15.98
C SER A 249 -16.89 4.36 15.93
N SER A 250 -15.82 4.90 15.34
CA SER A 250 -15.62 6.34 15.21
C SER A 250 -16.76 7.01 14.46
N VAL A 251 -17.14 8.22 14.90
CA VAL A 251 -18.09 9.10 14.20
C VAL A 251 -17.48 9.65 12.91
N ASP A 252 -16.15 9.81 12.87
CA ASP A 252 -15.44 10.20 11.67
C ASP A 252 -15.24 8.98 10.75
N SER A 253 -15.86 9.02 9.57
CA SER A 253 -15.79 7.93 8.60
C SER A 253 -14.37 7.68 8.08
N VAL A 254 -13.54 8.71 7.96
CA VAL A 254 -12.15 8.59 7.48
C VAL A 254 -11.33 7.79 8.49
N VAL A 255 -11.51 8.06 9.78
CA VAL A 255 -10.86 7.31 10.87
C VAL A 255 -11.28 5.84 10.83
N ALA A 256 -12.58 5.56 10.68
CA ALA A 256 -13.07 4.19 10.59
C ALA A 256 -12.52 3.47 9.33
N ILE A 257 -12.47 4.16 8.18
CA ILE A 257 -11.93 3.62 6.92
C ILE A 257 -10.46 3.23 7.09
N ASP A 258 -9.64 4.11 7.65
CA ASP A 258 -8.21 3.83 7.85
C ASP A 258 -7.98 2.73 8.90
N ALA A 259 -8.81 2.64 9.94
CA ALA A 259 -8.76 1.53 10.87
C ALA A 259 -9.10 0.18 10.19
N VAL A 260 -10.13 0.14 9.34
CA VAL A 260 -10.44 -1.04 8.52
C VAL A 260 -9.31 -1.33 7.53
N ARG A 261 -8.68 -0.31 6.95
CA ARG A 261 -7.51 -0.47 6.06
C ARG A 261 -6.32 -1.10 6.78
N ALA A 262 -6.03 -0.67 8.01
CA ALA A 262 -4.99 -1.29 8.84
C ALA A 262 -5.29 -2.79 9.06
N LEU A 263 -6.52 -3.13 9.45
CA LEU A 263 -6.97 -4.52 9.59
C LEU A 263 -6.86 -5.31 8.28
N GLY A 264 -7.21 -4.70 7.15
CA GLY A 264 -7.09 -5.29 5.82
C GLY A 264 -5.64 -5.61 5.42
N ASN A 265 -4.68 -4.78 5.84
CA ASN A 265 -3.26 -5.04 5.63
C ASN A 265 -2.74 -6.18 6.53
N LEU A 266 -3.20 -6.26 7.78
CA LEU A 266 -2.87 -7.38 8.69
C LEU A 266 -3.47 -8.70 8.17
N ALA A 267 -4.66 -8.67 7.57
CA ALA A 267 -5.33 -9.83 6.98
C ALA A 267 -4.61 -10.40 5.74
N LEU A 268 -3.56 -9.74 5.21
CA LEU A 268 -2.72 -10.28 4.13
C LEU A 268 -1.80 -11.42 4.60
N THR A 269 -1.65 -11.62 5.91
CA THR A 269 -0.86 -12.74 6.45
C THR A 269 -1.75 -13.80 7.06
N ALA A 270 -1.33 -15.07 6.98
CA ALA A 270 -2.06 -16.17 7.60
C ALA A 270 -2.20 -15.99 9.12
N LYS A 271 -1.16 -15.48 9.79
CA LYS A 271 -1.17 -15.19 11.23
C LYS A 271 -2.21 -14.11 11.57
N GLY A 272 -2.19 -12.99 10.86
CA GLY A 272 -3.13 -11.89 11.07
C GLY A 272 -4.58 -12.34 10.91
N ARG A 273 -4.89 -13.18 9.90
CA ARG A 273 -6.23 -13.74 9.72
C ARG A 273 -6.71 -14.60 10.90
N ILE A 274 -5.82 -15.43 11.46
CA ILE A 274 -6.14 -16.27 12.63
C ILE A 274 -6.40 -15.38 13.84
N VAL A 275 -5.50 -14.45 14.15
CA VAL A 275 -5.63 -13.54 15.31
C VAL A 275 -6.92 -12.71 15.19
N MET A 276 -7.23 -12.20 13.99
CA MET A 276 -8.45 -11.44 13.76
C MET A 276 -9.73 -12.30 13.91
N PHE A 277 -9.70 -13.56 13.49
CA PHE A 277 -10.83 -14.47 13.68
C PHE A 277 -11.04 -14.83 15.16
N GLU A 278 -9.95 -15.00 15.91
CA GLU A 278 -9.99 -15.29 17.36
C GLU A 278 -10.34 -14.05 18.20
N THR A 279 -10.18 -12.85 17.64
CA THR A 279 -10.55 -11.60 18.31
C THR A 279 -12.07 -11.48 18.45
N PRO A 280 -12.62 -11.43 19.68
CA PRO A 280 -14.05 -11.41 19.90
C PRO A 280 -14.74 -10.26 19.16
N VAL A 281 -15.89 -10.55 18.55
CA VAL A 281 -16.78 -9.58 17.87
C VAL A 281 -16.18 -8.96 16.60
N LEU A 282 -14.87 -9.03 16.35
CA LEU A 282 -14.22 -8.33 15.21
C LEU A 282 -14.83 -8.71 13.85
N LEU A 283 -14.96 -10.01 13.55
CA LEU A 283 -15.59 -10.47 12.31
C LEU A 283 -17.04 -9.97 12.19
N GLN A 284 -17.82 -10.02 13.27
CA GLN A 284 -19.21 -9.56 13.27
C GLN A 284 -19.31 -8.04 13.08
N THR A 285 -18.41 -7.26 13.68
CA THR A 285 -18.31 -5.82 13.45
C THR A 285 -17.98 -5.51 11.99
N LEU A 286 -17.01 -6.21 11.39
CA LEU A 286 -16.66 -6.03 9.99
C LEU A 286 -17.82 -6.39 9.05
N LEU A 287 -18.54 -7.49 9.31
CA LEU A 287 -19.73 -7.88 8.55
C LEU A 287 -20.85 -6.83 8.67
N ALA A 288 -21.04 -6.26 9.86
CA ALA A 288 -22.00 -5.16 10.07
C ALA A 288 -21.60 -3.90 9.28
N LEU A 289 -20.30 -3.58 9.20
CA LEU A 289 -19.80 -2.48 8.38
C LEU A 289 -20.00 -2.74 6.88
N CYS A 290 -19.81 -3.98 6.41
CA CYS A 290 -20.08 -4.34 5.03
C CYS A 290 -21.52 -4.00 4.64
N ASN A 291 -22.49 -4.22 5.52
CA ASN A 291 -23.93 -4.05 5.28
C ASN A 291 -24.45 -2.61 5.38
N ARG A 292 -23.57 -1.61 5.48
CA ARG A 292 -23.99 -0.20 5.44
C ARG A 292 -24.24 0.24 4.00
N ASP A 293 -25.40 0.84 3.76
CA ASP A 293 -25.82 1.37 2.45
C ASP A 293 -26.03 2.91 2.47
N ASP A 294 -25.69 3.59 3.58
CA ASP A 294 -25.68 5.05 3.64
C ASP A 294 -24.65 5.61 2.64
N ASP A 295 -25.04 6.55 1.77
CA ASP A 295 -24.16 7.08 0.71
C ASP A 295 -22.81 7.60 1.24
N ASP A 296 -22.83 8.35 2.36
CA ASP A 296 -21.63 8.89 3.01
C ASP A 296 -20.72 7.80 3.61
N LYS A 297 -21.21 6.57 3.76
CA LYS A 297 -20.50 5.43 4.35
C LYS A 297 -20.17 4.32 3.35
N LEU A 298 -20.52 4.47 2.08
CA LEU A 298 -20.16 3.52 1.03
C LEU A 298 -18.64 3.25 0.96
N PRO A 299 -17.74 4.25 1.12
CA PRO A 299 -16.30 3.99 1.14
C PRO A 299 -15.88 3.07 2.31
N LEU A 300 -16.52 3.20 3.47
CA LEU A 300 -16.27 2.35 4.63
C LEU A 300 -16.77 0.92 4.39
N ALA A 301 -17.97 0.75 3.85
CA ALA A 301 -18.52 -0.55 3.50
C ALA A 301 -17.65 -1.26 2.44
N SER A 302 -17.20 -0.52 1.42
CA SER A 302 -16.30 -1.02 0.38
C SER A 302 -14.96 -1.49 0.95
N GLN A 303 -14.36 -0.71 1.87
CA GLN A 303 -13.11 -1.10 2.53
C GLN A 303 -13.30 -2.29 3.47
N ALA A 304 -14.43 -2.39 4.16
CA ALA A 304 -14.79 -3.54 4.98
C ALA A 304 -14.96 -4.81 4.15
N LEU A 305 -15.64 -4.74 2.99
CA LEU A 305 -15.78 -5.88 2.06
C LEU A 305 -14.43 -6.40 1.58
N LYS A 306 -13.49 -5.52 1.24
CA LYS A 306 -12.12 -5.91 0.86
C LYS A 306 -11.41 -6.64 2.01
N THR A 307 -11.53 -6.13 3.22
CA THR A 307 -10.93 -6.72 4.42
C THR A 307 -11.52 -8.09 4.73
N VAL A 308 -12.85 -8.21 4.72
CA VAL A 308 -13.56 -9.49 4.90
C VAL A 308 -13.15 -10.49 3.81
N ALA A 309 -13.03 -10.06 2.56
CA ALA A 309 -12.59 -10.94 1.48
C ALA A 309 -11.18 -11.51 1.74
N HIS A 310 -10.24 -10.73 2.24
CA HIS A 310 -8.92 -11.25 2.63
C HIS A 310 -9.03 -12.23 3.82
N LEU A 311 -9.88 -11.94 4.82
CA LEU A 311 -10.13 -12.88 5.91
C LEU A 311 -10.69 -14.22 5.42
N CYS A 312 -11.50 -14.24 4.35
CA CYS A 312 -12.02 -15.48 3.75
C CYS A 312 -10.93 -16.44 3.23
N LEU A 313 -9.67 -15.98 3.08
CA LEU A 313 -8.55 -16.87 2.76
C LEU A 313 -8.19 -17.81 3.93
N TYR A 314 -8.72 -17.53 5.12
CA TYR A 314 -8.73 -18.48 6.23
C TYR A 314 -10.01 -19.32 6.21
N ASP A 315 -9.85 -20.64 6.11
CA ASP A 315 -10.96 -21.60 5.88
C ASP A 315 -12.09 -21.45 6.93
N GLN A 316 -11.77 -21.22 8.20
CA GLN A 316 -12.78 -21.05 9.25
C GLN A 316 -13.64 -19.79 9.05
N VAL A 317 -13.06 -18.69 8.54
CA VAL A 317 -13.83 -17.49 8.20
C VAL A 317 -14.74 -17.77 7.01
N ALA A 318 -14.23 -18.43 5.97
CA ALA A 318 -15.02 -18.78 4.80
C ALA A 318 -16.20 -19.70 5.17
N GLN A 319 -15.98 -20.70 6.03
CA GLN A 319 -17.04 -21.55 6.59
C GLN A 319 -18.08 -20.73 7.36
N ALA A 320 -17.64 -19.78 8.20
CA ALA A 320 -18.54 -18.92 8.96
C ALA A 320 -19.43 -18.07 8.04
N ILE A 321 -18.86 -17.48 6.98
CA ILE A 321 -19.60 -16.66 6.01
C ILE A 321 -20.59 -17.51 5.21
N LEU A 322 -20.21 -18.71 4.73
CA LEU A 322 -21.13 -19.61 4.05
C LEU A 322 -22.32 -19.99 4.93
N LYS A 323 -22.07 -20.26 6.21
CA LYS A 323 -23.11 -20.67 7.15
C LYS A 323 -24.07 -19.53 7.52
N GLN A 324 -23.58 -18.28 7.56
CA GLN A 324 -24.31 -17.17 8.18
C GLN A 324 -24.81 -16.09 7.22
N GLY A 325 -24.32 -15.99 5.97
CA GLY A 325 -24.66 -14.81 5.17
C GLY A 325 -24.16 -14.68 3.74
N ILE A 326 -23.88 -15.77 3.02
CA ILE A 326 -23.43 -15.66 1.62
C ILE A 326 -24.49 -15.04 0.70
N ASP A 327 -25.78 -15.29 0.96
CA ASP A 327 -26.88 -14.81 0.11
C ASP A 327 -26.98 -13.28 0.06
N SER A 328 -26.70 -12.59 1.18
CA SER A 328 -26.70 -11.13 1.22
C SER A 328 -25.63 -10.53 0.30
N PHE A 329 -24.43 -11.12 0.26
CA PHE A 329 -23.39 -10.69 -0.68
C PHE A 329 -23.79 -10.94 -2.14
N ILE A 330 -24.45 -12.07 -2.42
CA ILE A 330 -24.91 -12.41 -3.78
C ILE A 330 -25.97 -11.42 -4.26
N GLU A 331 -26.95 -11.09 -3.42
CA GLU A 331 -27.99 -10.13 -3.75
C GLU A 331 -27.40 -8.75 -4.02
N ARG A 332 -26.54 -8.26 -3.12
CA ARG A 332 -25.88 -6.95 -3.25
C ARG A 332 -24.96 -6.88 -4.46
N GLU A 333 -24.24 -7.95 -4.78
CA GLU A 333 -23.45 -8.02 -6.01
C GLU A 333 -24.29 -7.82 -7.27
N ALA A 334 -25.50 -8.39 -7.29
CA ALA A 334 -26.39 -8.33 -8.43
C ALA A 334 -27.14 -7.00 -8.56
N THR A 335 -27.54 -6.38 -7.44
CA THR A 335 -28.52 -5.28 -7.44
C THR A 335 -27.98 -3.93 -6.95
N HIS A 336 -26.83 -3.90 -6.26
CA HIS A 336 -26.34 -2.66 -5.67
C HIS A 336 -25.91 -1.63 -6.74
N ARG A 337 -26.22 -0.35 -6.50
CA ARG A 337 -25.97 0.74 -7.45
C ARG A 337 -24.49 1.11 -7.58
N ASP A 338 -23.73 0.96 -6.51
CA ASP A 338 -22.30 1.29 -6.44
C ASP A 338 -21.41 0.12 -6.86
N ASP A 339 -20.55 0.36 -7.86
CA ASP A 339 -19.66 -0.65 -8.43
C ASP A 339 -18.62 -1.18 -7.45
N SER A 340 -18.15 -0.34 -6.53
CA SER A 340 -17.14 -0.73 -5.54
C SER A 340 -17.72 -1.70 -4.51
N ILE A 341 -19.00 -1.55 -4.16
CA ILE A 341 -19.73 -2.50 -3.31
C ILE A 341 -19.94 -3.82 -4.05
N ARG A 342 -20.36 -3.75 -5.33
CA ARG A 342 -20.52 -4.97 -6.15
C ARG A 342 -19.19 -5.72 -6.29
N GLU A 343 -18.09 -5.00 -6.54
CA GLU A 343 -16.74 -5.57 -6.59
C GLU A 343 -16.32 -6.19 -5.25
N GLY A 344 -16.53 -5.48 -4.13
CA GLY A 344 -16.26 -5.99 -2.80
C GLY A 344 -17.03 -7.28 -2.49
N CYS A 345 -18.32 -7.34 -2.85
CA CYS A 345 -19.12 -8.56 -2.72
C CYS A 345 -18.58 -9.70 -3.59
N ARG A 346 -18.18 -9.42 -4.85
CA ARG A 346 -17.53 -10.42 -5.71
C ARG A 346 -16.24 -10.96 -5.09
N LYS A 347 -15.43 -10.12 -4.45
CA LYS A 347 -14.23 -10.54 -3.73
C LYS A 347 -14.56 -11.50 -2.60
N VAL A 348 -15.54 -11.18 -1.75
CA VAL A 348 -15.96 -12.06 -0.66
C VAL A 348 -16.44 -13.41 -1.20
N ILE A 349 -17.36 -13.40 -2.17
CA ILE A 349 -17.92 -14.61 -2.80
C ILE A 349 -16.82 -15.46 -3.44
N GLY A 350 -15.92 -14.81 -4.19
CA GLY A 350 -14.80 -15.46 -4.88
C GLY A 350 -13.82 -16.12 -3.91
N ASN A 351 -13.44 -15.42 -2.84
CA ASN A 351 -12.46 -15.89 -1.86
C ASN A 351 -13.01 -16.98 -0.93
N VAL A 352 -14.33 -16.98 -0.71
CA VAL A 352 -15.02 -18.10 -0.06
C VAL A 352 -15.02 -19.36 -0.94
N GLY A 353 -14.73 -19.23 -2.25
CA GLY A 353 -14.81 -20.33 -3.21
C GLY A 353 -16.25 -20.69 -3.59
N TYR A 354 -17.20 -19.78 -3.40
CA TYR A 354 -18.60 -20.03 -3.72
C TYR A 354 -18.86 -19.96 -5.23
N ILE A 355 -19.20 -21.10 -5.83
CA ILE A 355 -19.42 -21.23 -7.28
C ILE A 355 -20.84 -20.93 -7.73
N GLY A 356 -21.82 -20.89 -6.81
CA GLY A 356 -23.23 -20.72 -7.16
C GLY A 356 -23.56 -19.38 -7.81
N HIS A 357 -22.71 -18.35 -7.62
CA HIS A 357 -22.90 -17.03 -8.26
C HIS A 357 -22.49 -17.02 -9.74
N LEU A 358 -21.57 -17.88 -10.18
CA LEU A 358 -21.17 -17.98 -11.58
C LEU A 358 -22.35 -18.41 -12.47
N ASN A 359 -23.20 -19.29 -11.95
CA ASN A 359 -24.45 -19.72 -12.61
C ASN A 359 -25.46 -18.57 -12.78
N LYS A 360 -25.43 -17.55 -11.90
CA LYS A 360 -26.30 -16.36 -12.01
C LYS A 360 -25.72 -15.28 -12.95
N ARG A 361 -24.39 -15.14 -12.99
CA ARG A 361 -23.67 -14.10 -13.77
C ARG A 361 -23.59 -14.39 -15.27
N LEU A 362 -23.89 -15.61 -15.68
CA LEU A 362 -23.90 -16.03 -17.07
C LEU A 362 -25.34 -16.46 -17.40
N PRO A 363 -26.22 -15.57 -17.90
CA PRO A 363 -27.61 -15.92 -18.20
C PRO A 363 -27.75 -17.11 -19.17
N HIS A 364 -26.73 -17.34 -19.99
CA HIS A 364 -26.60 -18.49 -20.89
C HIS A 364 -26.18 -19.81 -20.20
N LEU A 365 -25.86 -19.79 -18.89
CA LEU A 365 -25.80 -20.95 -17.98
C LEU A 365 -27.16 -21.27 -17.33
N GLN A 366 -28.18 -20.42 -17.48
CA GLN A 366 -29.56 -20.80 -17.09
C GLN A 366 -30.13 -21.86 -18.05
N GLU A 367 -29.60 -21.92 -19.28
CA GLU A 367 -29.71 -23.10 -20.13
C GLU A 367 -28.70 -24.16 -19.66
N LYS A 368 -29.08 -25.45 -19.71
CA LYS A 368 -28.28 -26.61 -19.27
C LYS A 368 -26.94 -26.76 -20.03
N ARG A 369 -25.99 -25.84 -19.85
CA ARG A 369 -24.62 -25.97 -20.35
C ARG A 369 -23.70 -26.30 -19.18
N GLY A 370 -22.82 -27.28 -19.39
CA GLY A 370 -21.75 -27.62 -18.47
C GLY A 370 -20.57 -26.65 -18.53
N VAL A 371 -19.57 -26.94 -17.70
CA VAL A 371 -18.31 -26.21 -17.59
C VAL A 371 -17.45 -26.44 -18.83
N ARG A 372 -16.76 -25.40 -19.28
CA ARG A 372 -15.85 -25.44 -20.44
C ARG A 372 -14.44 -25.06 -20.04
N ILE A 373 -13.46 -25.88 -20.42
CA ILE A 373 -12.07 -25.74 -20.01
C ILE A 373 -11.18 -25.53 -21.25
N LEU A 374 -10.27 -24.55 -21.17
CA LEU A 374 -9.20 -24.35 -22.14
C LEU A 374 -7.84 -24.63 -21.51
N CYS A 375 -7.08 -25.55 -22.10
CA CYS A 375 -5.74 -25.92 -21.69
C CYS A 375 -4.73 -25.54 -22.78
N MET A 376 -3.63 -24.87 -22.40
CA MET A 376 -2.58 -24.44 -23.32
C MET A 376 -1.22 -24.99 -22.91
N ASP A 377 -0.58 -25.70 -23.83
CA ASP A 377 0.74 -26.30 -23.58
C ASP A 377 1.86 -25.25 -23.53
N GLY A 378 2.95 -25.61 -22.86
CA GLY A 378 4.23 -24.93 -23.02
C GLY A 378 4.84 -25.17 -24.40
N GLY A 379 5.78 -24.31 -24.81
CA GLY A 379 6.43 -24.45 -26.13
C GLY A 379 7.19 -23.22 -26.67
N GLY A 380 7.41 -22.19 -25.85
CA GLY A 380 8.20 -21.03 -26.23
C GLY A 380 7.62 -20.29 -27.45
N THR A 381 8.47 -20.03 -28.44
CA THR A 381 8.10 -19.33 -29.69
C THR A 381 7.10 -20.09 -30.56
N LYS A 382 6.93 -21.41 -30.36
CA LYS A 382 5.94 -22.22 -31.11
C LYS A 382 4.49 -21.89 -30.73
N SER A 383 4.26 -21.22 -29.61
CA SER A 383 2.94 -20.76 -29.16
C SER A 383 2.20 -19.84 -30.13
N VAL A 384 2.85 -19.37 -31.21
CA VAL A 384 2.17 -18.69 -32.33
C VAL A 384 1.06 -19.57 -32.91
N SER A 385 1.24 -20.89 -32.99
CA SER A 385 0.19 -21.81 -33.45
C SER A 385 -1.02 -21.81 -32.52
N THR A 386 -0.80 -21.84 -31.20
CA THR A 386 -1.85 -21.72 -30.18
C THR A 386 -2.66 -20.44 -30.38
N VAL A 387 -1.99 -19.29 -30.53
CA VAL A 387 -2.68 -18.00 -30.74
C VAL A 387 -3.45 -17.98 -32.06
N MET A 388 -2.95 -18.60 -33.13
CA MET A 388 -3.68 -18.71 -34.40
C MET A 388 -4.95 -19.55 -34.28
N ILE A 389 -4.88 -20.68 -33.57
CA ILE A 389 -6.04 -21.54 -33.31
C ILE A 389 -7.09 -20.77 -32.52
N LEU A 390 -6.68 -20.12 -31.42
CA LEU A 390 -7.59 -19.34 -30.58
C LEU A 390 -8.20 -18.16 -31.34
N ARG A 391 -7.44 -17.50 -32.22
CA ARG A 391 -7.96 -16.44 -33.09
C ARG A 391 -9.05 -16.95 -34.02
N GLU A 392 -8.91 -18.16 -34.55
CA GLU A 392 -9.95 -18.76 -35.39
C GLU A 392 -11.20 -19.14 -34.57
N ILE A 393 -11.02 -19.58 -33.33
CA ILE A 393 -12.13 -19.82 -32.38
C ILE A 393 -12.88 -18.52 -32.11
N GLU A 394 -12.18 -17.44 -31.73
CA GLU A 394 -12.82 -16.13 -31.50
C GLU A 394 -13.52 -15.63 -32.76
N ARG A 395 -12.89 -15.76 -33.94
CA ARG A 395 -13.46 -15.34 -35.22
C ARG A 395 -14.76 -16.08 -35.56
N ARG A 396 -14.82 -17.39 -35.28
CA ARG A 396 -16.01 -18.21 -35.59
C ARG A 396 -17.14 -18.06 -34.58
N THR A 397 -16.79 -17.81 -33.33
CA THR A 397 -17.77 -17.68 -32.24
C THR A 397 -18.24 -16.24 -32.03
N GLY A 398 -17.46 -15.25 -32.49
CA GLY A 398 -17.71 -13.83 -32.25
C GLY A 398 -17.48 -13.40 -30.80
N LYS A 399 -16.86 -14.26 -29.97
CA LYS A 399 -16.66 -14.05 -28.54
C LYS A 399 -15.19 -14.19 -28.18
N LYS A 400 -14.73 -13.43 -27.18
CA LYS A 400 -13.38 -13.58 -26.63
C LYS A 400 -13.25 -14.87 -25.83
N ILE A 401 -12.01 -15.34 -25.66
CA ILE A 401 -11.72 -16.57 -24.90
C ILE A 401 -12.29 -16.55 -23.47
N ASN A 402 -12.19 -15.44 -22.74
CA ASN A 402 -12.74 -15.32 -21.38
C ASN A 402 -14.29 -15.41 -21.32
N GLU A 403 -14.97 -15.22 -22.46
CA GLU A 403 -16.43 -15.35 -22.55
C GLU A 403 -16.86 -16.77 -22.96
N LEU A 404 -15.94 -17.59 -23.45
CA LEU A 404 -16.19 -18.94 -23.95
C LEU A 404 -15.90 -20.04 -22.93
N PHE A 405 -14.90 -19.81 -22.07
CA PHE A 405 -14.36 -20.81 -21.15
C PHE A 405 -14.47 -20.35 -19.70
N ASP A 406 -14.89 -21.27 -18.83
CA ASP A 406 -15.09 -21.03 -17.41
C ASP A 406 -13.81 -21.31 -16.60
N LEU A 407 -12.86 -22.07 -17.17
CA LEU A 407 -11.50 -22.29 -16.67
C LEU A 407 -10.50 -22.22 -17.83
N VAL A 408 -9.47 -21.39 -17.68
CA VAL A 408 -8.36 -21.25 -18.63
C VAL A 408 -7.04 -21.53 -17.92
N CYS A 409 -6.23 -22.43 -18.45
CA CYS A 409 -4.97 -22.79 -17.81
C CYS A 409 -3.84 -23.09 -18.77
N GLY A 410 -2.61 -22.99 -18.26
CA GLY A 410 -1.46 -23.15 -19.10
C GLY A 410 -0.16 -23.36 -18.35
N THR A 411 0.81 -23.87 -19.09
CA THR A 411 2.19 -24.11 -18.64
C THR A 411 3.16 -23.26 -19.48
N SER A 412 4.19 -22.69 -18.86
CA SER A 412 5.21 -21.88 -19.55
C SER A 412 4.54 -20.73 -20.33
N VAL A 413 4.85 -20.58 -21.62
CA VAL A 413 4.16 -19.60 -22.48
C VAL A 413 2.64 -19.81 -22.54
N GLY A 414 2.15 -21.04 -22.44
CA GLY A 414 0.71 -21.31 -22.28
C GLY A 414 0.15 -20.65 -21.00
N GLY A 415 0.94 -20.60 -19.92
CA GLY A 415 0.59 -19.89 -18.69
C GLY A 415 0.53 -18.37 -18.89
N ILE A 416 1.47 -17.78 -19.63
CA ILE A 416 1.41 -16.36 -20.05
C ILE A 416 0.10 -16.10 -20.80
N LEU A 417 -0.19 -16.92 -21.81
CA LEU A 417 -1.41 -16.79 -22.62
C LEU A 417 -2.68 -16.94 -21.77
N SER A 418 -2.69 -17.84 -20.79
CA SER A 418 -3.81 -18.04 -19.87
C SER A 418 -4.17 -16.77 -19.12
N CYS A 419 -3.16 -16.06 -18.59
CA CYS A 419 -3.37 -14.79 -17.92
C CYS A 419 -3.77 -13.68 -18.91
N LEU A 420 -3.20 -13.64 -20.12
CA LEU A 420 -3.57 -12.61 -21.11
C LEU A 420 -5.02 -12.76 -21.58
N PHE A 421 -5.47 -13.99 -21.84
CA PHE A 421 -6.84 -14.26 -22.25
C PHE A 421 -7.82 -14.18 -21.08
N GLY A 422 -7.48 -14.78 -19.93
CA GLY A 422 -8.43 -14.95 -18.82
C GLY A 422 -8.45 -13.83 -17.79
N ILE A 423 -7.33 -13.12 -17.58
CA ILE A 423 -7.19 -12.03 -16.61
C ILE A 423 -7.13 -10.66 -17.28
N ALA A 424 -6.30 -10.51 -18.31
CA ALA A 424 -6.23 -9.25 -19.09
C ALA A 424 -7.35 -9.15 -20.13
N CYS A 425 -8.13 -10.22 -20.36
CA CYS A 425 -9.30 -10.26 -21.25
C CYS A 425 -9.00 -9.73 -22.67
N LEU A 426 -7.76 -9.96 -23.14
CA LEU A 426 -7.31 -9.56 -24.47
C LEU A 426 -7.87 -10.51 -25.53
N SER A 427 -8.20 -9.97 -26.70
CA SER A 427 -8.50 -10.77 -27.89
C SER A 427 -7.24 -11.45 -28.43
N ALA A 428 -7.42 -12.53 -29.18
CA ALA A 428 -6.32 -13.26 -29.80
C ALA A 428 -5.52 -12.38 -30.79
N THR A 429 -6.15 -11.35 -31.38
CA THR A 429 -5.48 -10.37 -32.23
C THR A 429 -4.54 -9.48 -31.40
N GLU A 430 -5.00 -8.96 -30.27
CA GLU A 430 -4.18 -8.16 -29.35
C GLU A 430 -3.03 -9.00 -28.79
N VAL A 431 -3.33 -10.23 -28.37
CA VAL A 431 -2.33 -11.20 -27.90
C VAL A 431 -1.29 -11.49 -28.99
N GLN A 432 -1.70 -11.64 -30.26
CA GLN A 432 -0.76 -11.85 -31.37
C GLN A 432 0.20 -10.66 -31.57
N VAL A 433 -0.30 -9.43 -31.43
CA VAL A 433 0.53 -8.21 -31.51
C VAL A 433 1.51 -8.15 -30.34
N LEU A 434 1.00 -8.39 -29.12
CA LEU A 434 1.80 -8.40 -27.90
C LEU A 434 2.87 -9.48 -27.95
N GLN A 435 2.51 -10.69 -28.40
CA GLN A 435 3.42 -11.82 -28.56
C GLN A 435 4.57 -11.50 -29.53
N LYS A 436 4.30 -10.82 -30.66
CA LYS A 436 5.36 -10.37 -31.58
C LYS A 436 6.31 -9.37 -30.92
N ARG A 437 5.78 -8.41 -30.16
CA ARG A 437 6.57 -7.41 -29.43
C ARG A 437 7.39 -8.06 -28.31
N PHE A 438 6.74 -8.90 -27.52
CA PHE A 438 7.30 -9.66 -26.41
C PHE A 438 8.42 -10.59 -26.86
N PHE A 439 8.21 -11.39 -27.92
CA PHE A 439 9.25 -12.24 -28.49
C PHE A 439 10.42 -11.43 -29.03
N ARG A 440 10.17 -10.27 -29.66
CA ARG A 440 11.25 -9.39 -30.08
C ARG A 440 12.04 -8.90 -28.86
N GLU A 441 11.42 -8.29 -27.87
CA GLU A 441 12.13 -7.66 -26.74
C GLU A 441 12.89 -8.67 -25.86
N ILE A 442 12.33 -9.85 -25.61
CA ILE A 442 12.93 -10.87 -24.73
C ILE A 442 13.89 -11.80 -25.46
N PHE A 443 13.60 -12.16 -26.72
CA PHE A 443 14.39 -13.16 -27.44
C PHE A 443 15.42 -12.53 -28.37
N THR A 444 15.24 -11.30 -28.87
CA THR A 444 16.28 -10.64 -29.71
C THR A 444 17.36 -9.92 -28.91
N SER A 445 17.16 -9.69 -27.61
CA SER A 445 18.21 -9.22 -26.70
C SER A 445 19.35 -10.24 -26.50
N GLY A 446 19.17 -11.49 -26.96
CA GLY A 446 20.23 -12.50 -27.02
C GLY A 446 20.25 -13.35 -28.31
N ALA A 447 19.45 -13.02 -29.34
CA ALA A 447 19.32 -13.86 -30.55
C ALA A 447 19.23 -13.05 -31.85
N LYS A 448 20.23 -12.23 -32.14
CA LYS A 448 20.79 -12.31 -33.49
C LYS A 448 21.68 -13.56 -33.50
N LYS A 449 21.46 -14.46 -34.46
CA LYS A 449 22.18 -15.74 -34.61
C LYS A 449 23.69 -15.54 -34.34
N ALA A 450 24.19 -16.11 -33.24
CA ALA A 450 25.61 -16.08 -32.92
C ALA A 450 26.39 -16.96 -33.91
N GLU A 451 26.80 -16.37 -35.02
CA GLU A 451 27.60 -17.05 -36.05
C GLU A 451 29.12 -16.97 -35.74
N GLY A 452 29.54 -16.01 -34.90
CA GLY A 452 30.94 -15.78 -34.51
C GLY A 452 31.32 -16.21 -33.09
N PHE A 453 32.61 -16.50 -32.87
CA PHE A 453 33.17 -16.93 -31.58
C PHE A 453 32.99 -15.88 -30.46
N ALA A 454 33.18 -14.59 -30.75
CA ALA A 454 33.06 -13.51 -29.77
C ALA A 454 31.62 -13.35 -29.21
N GLU A 455 30.60 -13.54 -30.05
CA GLU A 455 29.20 -13.46 -29.62
C GLU A 455 28.78 -14.67 -28.78
N LYS A 456 29.33 -15.87 -29.07
CA LYS A 456 29.17 -17.05 -28.20
C LYS A 456 29.79 -16.82 -26.83
N VAL A 457 30.94 -16.15 -26.77
CA VAL A 457 31.59 -15.76 -25.51
C VAL A 457 30.77 -14.71 -24.76
N ALA A 458 30.15 -13.74 -25.45
CA ALA A 458 29.25 -12.77 -24.83
C ALA A 458 27.97 -13.43 -24.25
N LEU A 459 27.39 -14.39 -24.97
CA LEU A 459 26.22 -15.14 -24.51
C LEU A 459 26.54 -16.04 -23.30
N LEU A 460 27.71 -16.69 -23.32
CA LEU A 460 28.24 -17.42 -22.17
C LEU A 460 28.51 -16.47 -20.99
N SER A 461 29.13 -15.32 -21.24
CA SER A 461 29.37 -14.28 -20.23
C SER A 461 28.07 -13.77 -19.58
N ASN A 462 27.00 -13.58 -20.35
CA ASN A 462 25.67 -13.24 -19.81
C ASN A 462 25.09 -14.38 -18.96
N LEU A 463 25.22 -15.64 -19.40
CA LEU A 463 24.79 -16.80 -18.62
C LEU A 463 25.56 -16.93 -17.31
N PHE A 464 26.88 -16.69 -17.32
CA PHE A 464 27.72 -16.75 -16.12
C PHE A 464 27.56 -15.53 -15.20
N SER A 465 27.23 -14.35 -15.73
CA SER A 465 27.07 -13.12 -14.94
C SER A 465 25.67 -12.94 -14.36
N THR A 466 24.62 -13.36 -15.08
CA THR A 466 23.23 -13.17 -14.65
C THR A 466 22.54 -14.48 -14.25
N GLY A 467 23.08 -15.64 -14.60
CA GLY A 467 22.48 -16.96 -14.32
C GLY A 467 21.39 -17.40 -15.32
N GLY A 468 21.12 -16.62 -16.37
CA GLY A 468 20.13 -16.97 -17.41
C GLY A 468 20.52 -16.42 -18.80
N ARG A 469 19.99 -17.05 -19.86
CA ARG A 469 20.22 -16.63 -21.26
C ARG A 469 19.45 -15.35 -21.64
N TYR A 470 18.29 -15.11 -21.02
CA TYR A 470 17.43 -13.95 -21.29
C TYR A 470 17.45 -12.94 -20.14
N ASN A 471 17.18 -11.68 -20.49
CA ASN A 471 17.11 -10.59 -19.53
C ASN A 471 15.82 -10.69 -18.69
N THR A 472 15.94 -11.30 -17.51
CA THR A 472 14.83 -11.49 -16.58
C THR A 472 14.20 -10.16 -16.10
N PRO A 473 14.98 -9.12 -15.71
CA PRO A 473 14.41 -7.83 -15.34
C PRO A 473 13.52 -7.19 -16.42
N VAL A 474 13.90 -7.28 -17.70
CA VAL A 474 13.07 -6.78 -18.81
C VAL A 474 11.78 -7.57 -18.94
N PHE A 475 11.85 -8.89 -18.80
CA PHE A 475 10.67 -9.74 -18.82
C PHE A 475 9.70 -9.39 -17.68
N GLU A 476 10.19 -9.28 -16.45
CA GLU A 476 9.39 -8.90 -15.30
C GLU A 476 8.78 -7.50 -15.44
N LYS A 477 9.54 -6.54 -15.96
CA LYS A 477 9.01 -5.20 -16.26
C LYS A 477 7.84 -5.26 -17.23
N ILE A 478 7.96 -5.99 -18.33
CA ILE A 478 6.87 -6.14 -19.30
C ILE A 478 5.63 -6.76 -18.65
N LEU A 479 5.81 -7.78 -17.80
CA LEU A 479 4.69 -8.38 -17.09
C LEU A 479 4.03 -7.41 -16.11
N ARG A 480 4.81 -6.61 -15.38
CA ARG A 480 4.30 -5.56 -14.49
C ARG A 480 3.58 -4.46 -15.27
N ASP A 481 4.08 -4.08 -16.45
CA ASP A 481 3.41 -3.10 -17.32
C ASP A 481 2.02 -3.60 -17.79
N ILE A 482 1.85 -4.92 -17.94
CA ILE A 482 0.58 -5.53 -18.39
C ILE A 482 -0.38 -5.79 -17.22
N PHE A 483 0.11 -6.38 -16.13
CA PHE A 483 -0.72 -6.90 -15.04
C PHE A 483 -0.67 -6.04 -13.77
N GLY A 484 0.24 -5.07 -13.68
CA GLY A 484 0.45 -4.25 -12.49
C GLY A 484 0.88 -5.07 -11.28
N GLU A 485 0.53 -4.58 -10.09
CA GLU A 485 0.75 -5.24 -8.80
C GLU A 485 -0.52 -5.93 -8.27
N GLU A 486 -1.43 -6.34 -9.16
CA GLU A 486 -2.64 -7.06 -8.78
C GLU A 486 -2.30 -8.49 -8.34
N SER A 487 -2.84 -8.94 -7.20
CA SER A 487 -2.73 -10.35 -6.78
C SER A 487 -3.60 -11.24 -7.67
N LEU A 488 -3.25 -12.52 -7.78
CA LEU A 488 -4.07 -13.48 -8.51
C LEU A 488 -5.49 -13.50 -7.96
N ILE A 489 -5.66 -13.59 -6.64
CA ILE A 489 -6.99 -13.68 -6.03
C ILE A 489 -7.79 -12.38 -6.20
N ASP A 490 -7.17 -11.21 -6.07
CA ASP A 490 -7.84 -9.93 -6.34
C ASP A 490 -8.35 -9.86 -7.78
N SER A 491 -7.64 -10.51 -8.71
CA SER A 491 -8.05 -10.49 -10.10
C SER A 491 -9.42 -11.14 -10.33
N SER A 492 -9.84 -12.06 -9.45
CA SER A 492 -11.13 -12.75 -9.52
C SER A 492 -12.35 -11.86 -9.30
N SER A 493 -12.12 -10.66 -8.76
CA SER A 493 -13.16 -9.71 -8.39
C SER A 493 -13.84 -9.03 -9.57
N LYS A 494 -13.20 -9.03 -10.75
CA LYS A 494 -13.75 -8.35 -11.93
C LYS A 494 -14.67 -9.28 -12.70
N SER A 495 -15.74 -8.70 -13.23
CA SER A 495 -16.83 -9.48 -13.79
C SER A 495 -16.44 -10.26 -15.05
N GLU A 496 -15.59 -9.67 -15.87
CA GLU A 496 -15.18 -10.14 -17.17
C GLU A 496 -14.09 -11.21 -17.12
N ARG A 497 -13.51 -11.46 -15.94
CA ARG A 497 -12.40 -12.39 -15.77
C ARG A 497 -12.88 -13.80 -15.48
N THR A 498 -12.20 -14.77 -16.07
CA THR A 498 -12.47 -16.20 -15.88
C THR A 498 -11.54 -16.82 -14.85
N LYS A 499 -11.83 -18.04 -14.40
CA LYS A 499 -10.90 -18.76 -13.52
C LYS A 499 -9.66 -19.12 -14.30
N VAL A 500 -8.50 -18.81 -13.75
CA VAL A 500 -7.18 -19.05 -14.33
C VAL A 500 -6.29 -19.73 -13.33
N PHE A 501 -5.55 -20.74 -13.80
CA PHE A 501 -4.35 -21.18 -13.11
C PHE A 501 -3.18 -21.34 -14.07
N VAL A 502 -1.98 -21.12 -13.55
CA VAL A 502 -0.72 -21.43 -14.25
C VAL A 502 0.08 -22.45 -13.45
N ALA A 503 0.66 -23.42 -14.15
CA ALA A 503 1.39 -24.53 -13.52
C ALA A 503 2.91 -24.26 -13.53
N ALA A 504 3.54 -24.26 -12.37
CA ALA A 504 4.99 -24.28 -12.21
C ALA A 504 5.43 -25.59 -11.54
N VAL A 505 6.73 -25.80 -11.39
CA VAL A 505 7.28 -26.93 -10.62
C VAL A 505 7.96 -26.42 -9.36
N HIS A 506 7.57 -26.96 -8.20
CA HIS A 506 8.28 -26.75 -6.95
C HIS A 506 9.48 -27.69 -6.87
N MET A 507 10.67 -27.12 -6.74
CA MET A 507 11.94 -27.85 -6.86
C MET A 507 12.52 -28.32 -5.52
N ASP A 508 12.02 -27.83 -4.37
CA ASP A 508 12.54 -28.21 -3.04
C ASP A 508 11.84 -29.44 -2.45
N VAL A 509 11.07 -30.17 -3.27
CA VAL A 509 10.47 -31.46 -2.94
C VAL A 509 10.98 -32.55 -3.89
N TYR A 510 11.05 -33.79 -3.41
CA TYR A 510 11.46 -34.94 -4.21
C TYR A 510 10.35 -36.01 -4.25
N PRO A 511 9.87 -36.41 -5.44
CA PRO A 511 10.19 -35.83 -6.75
C PRO A 511 9.67 -34.38 -6.87
N PRO A 512 10.22 -33.55 -7.78
CA PRO A 512 9.68 -32.22 -8.07
C PRO A 512 8.19 -32.31 -8.42
N ASP A 513 7.37 -31.47 -7.82
CA ASP A 513 5.91 -31.59 -7.86
C ASP A 513 5.25 -30.34 -8.46
N PRO A 514 4.12 -30.46 -9.18
CA PRO A 514 3.42 -29.30 -9.71
C PRO A 514 2.91 -28.38 -8.61
N PHE A 515 3.09 -27.07 -8.82
CA PHE A 515 2.57 -26.02 -7.95
C PHE A 515 1.70 -25.07 -8.77
N LEU A 516 0.47 -24.81 -8.33
CA LEU A 516 -0.49 -24.06 -9.12
C LEU A 516 -0.67 -22.64 -8.57
N PHE A 517 -0.48 -21.65 -9.41
CA PHE A 517 -0.81 -20.26 -9.13
C PHE A 517 -2.20 -19.96 -9.69
N ARG A 518 -3.17 -19.63 -8.83
CA ARG A 518 -4.61 -19.60 -9.16
C ARG A 518 -5.24 -18.26 -8.83
N ASN A 519 -6.19 -17.79 -9.63
CA ASN A 519 -7.02 -16.63 -9.28
C ASN A 519 -8.33 -17.03 -8.57
N TYR A 520 -8.36 -18.16 -7.88
CA TYR A 520 -9.54 -18.62 -7.15
C TYR A 520 -9.14 -19.47 -5.96
N THR A 521 -10.06 -19.60 -5.02
CA THR A 521 -10.01 -20.55 -3.92
C THR A 521 -11.01 -21.68 -4.15
N TYR A 522 -10.95 -22.69 -3.29
CA TYR A 522 -11.91 -23.79 -3.27
C TYR A 522 -13.03 -23.53 -2.27
N PRO A 523 -14.17 -24.22 -2.41
CA PRO A 523 -15.15 -24.29 -1.34
C PRO A 523 -14.50 -24.72 -0.02
N PRO A 524 -14.96 -24.24 1.15
CA PRO A 524 -14.32 -24.54 2.41
C PRO A 524 -14.28 -26.03 2.72
N GLY A 525 -13.16 -26.48 3.28
CA GLY A 525 -12.87 -27.90 3.53
C GLY A 525 -12.42 -28.71 2.30
N VAL A 526 -12.36 -28.10 1.11
CA VAL A 526 -11.79 -28.74 -0.08
C VAL A 526 -10.30 -28.42 -0.19
N HIS A 527 -9.50 -29.48 -0.31
CA HIS A 527 -8.05 -29.37 -0.45
C HIS A 527 -7.57 -30.05 -1.72
N SER A 528 -6.82 -29.32 -2.54
CA SER A 528 -6.22 -29.88 -3.76
C SER A 528 -4.99 -30.73 -3.41
N ARG A 529 -4.84 -31.85 -4.12
CA ARG A 529 -3.61 -32.67 -4.13
C ARG A 529 -2.38 -31.82 -4.46
N TYR A 530 -2.53 -30.87 -5.39
CA TYR A 530 -1.41 -30.03 -5.82
C TYR A 530 -1.35 -28.77 -4.95
N PRO A 531 -0.20 -28.49 -4.33
CA PRO A 531 -0.01 -27.25 -3.60
C PRO A 531 -0.18 -26.05 -4.53
N GLY A 532 -0.48 -24.89 -3.95
CA GLY A 532 -0.53 -23.68 -4.74
C GLY A 532 -0.82 -22.43 -3.96
N ASN A 533 -0.89 -21.32 -4.67
CA ASN A 533 -0.99 -19.99 -4.11
C ASN A 533 -1.97 -19.14 -4.95
N CYS A 534 -2.73 -18.27 -4.28
CA CYS A 534 -3.57 -17.26 -4.93
C CYS A 534 -3.28 -15.81 -4.47
N GLU A 535 -2.44 -15.62 -3.46
CA GLU A 535 -2.10 -14.32 -2.87
C GLU A 535 -0.95 -13.61 -3.59
N ARG A 536 -0.14 -14.35 -4.36
CA ARG A 536 0.96 -13.83 -5.18
C ARG A 536 0.46 -12.99 -6.35
N LYS A 537 1.32 -12.09 -6.86
CA LYS A 537 0.99 -11.23 -8.01
C LYS A 537 0.82 -12.06 -9.28
N VAL A 538 -0.04 -11.59 -10.19
CA VAL A 538 -0.27 -12.28 -11.48
C VAL A 538 1.05 -12.46 -12.25
N TRP A 539 1.90 -11.43 -12.27
CA TRP A 539 3.20 -11.49 -12.96
C TRP A 539 4.17 -12.46 -12.29
N GLU A 540 4.12 -12.66 -10.98
CA GLU A 540 4.97 -13.63 -10.25
C GLU A 540 4.60 -15.06 -10.63
N GLY A 541 3.30 -15.39 -10.68
CA GLY A 541 2.85 -16.71 -11.14
C GLY A 541 3.28 -17.01 -12.58
N ILE A 542 3.21 -16.00 -13.46
CA ILE A 542 3.70 -16.10 -14.85
C ILE A 542 5.22 -16.30 -14.90
N ARG A 543 5.96 -15.59 -14.04
CA ARG A 543 7.42 -15.70 -13.97
C ARG A 543 7.85 -17.08 -13.49
N ALA A 544 7.14 -17.67 -12.53
CA ALA A 544 7.37 -19.01 -12.01
C ALA A 544 7.12 -20.09 -13.07
N THR A 545 5.95 -20.08 -13.74
CA THR A 545 5.62 -21.09 -14.78
C THR A 545 6.55 -21.04 -15.99
N SER A 546 7.18 -19.89 -16.26
CA SER A 546 8.07 -19.68 -17.41
C SER A 546 9.57 -19.77 -17.06
N ALA A 547 9.93 -20.18 -15.84
CA ALA A 547 11.31 -20.21 -15.34
C ALA A 547 12.13 -21.38 -15.90
N ALA A 548 12.26 -21.43 -17.23
CA ALA A 548 12.94 -22.53 -17.91
C ALA A 548 14.42 -22.57 -17.53
N PRO A 549 14.96 -23.73 -17.07
CA PRO A 549 16.36 -23.86 -16.71
C PRO A 549 17.27 -23.38 -17.83
N SER A 550 18.37 -22.71 -17.49
CA SER A 550 19.34 -22.07 -18.40
C SER A 550 18.82 -20.89 -19.24
N MET A 551 17.50 -20.69 -19.33
CA MET A 551 16.91 -19.59 -20.11
C MET A 551 16.67 -18.36 -19.25
N PHE A 552 16.16 -18.55 -18.04
CA PHE A 552 15.90 -17.48 -17.08
C PHE A 552 16.63 -17.73 -15.76
N THR A 553 16.78 -16.68 -14.95
CA THR A 553 17.36 -16.80 -13.61
C THR A 553 16.46 -17.64 -12.71
N GLU A 554 17.02 -18.14 -11.61
CA GLU A 554 16.27 -18.86 -10.58
C GLU A 554 15.10 -17.99 -10.07
N CYS A 555 13.95 -18.62 -9.85
CA CYS A 555 12.73 -17.97 -9.39
C CYS A 555 12.43 -18.50 -7.97
N VAL A 556 12.48 -17.62 -6.98
CA VAL A 556 12.28 -17.99 -5.57
C VAL A 556 11.20 -17.10 -4.97
N TYR A 557 10.11 -17.72 -4.50
CA TYR A 557 9.01 -17.06 -3.82
C TYR A 557 8.63 -17.86 -2.59
N ASP A 558 8.28 -17.19 -1.48
CA ASP A 558 7.86 -17.85 -0.24
C ASP A 558 8.87 -18.89 0.30
N ASN A 559 10.17 -18.66 0.10
CA ASN A 559 11.26 -19.61 0.39
C ASN A 559 11.16 -20.94 -0.37
N MET A 560 10.46 -20.95 -1.50
CA MET A 560 10.31 -22.09 -2.41
C MET A 560 10.93 -21.76 -3.75
N ARG A 561 11.71 -22.70 -4.30
CA ARG A 561 12.29 -22.56 -5.64
C ARG A 561 11.37 -23.11 -6.71
N PHE A 562 11.14 -22.31 -7.74
CA PHE A 562 10.27 -22.63 -8.86
C PHE A 562 11.03 -22.77 -10.17
N SER A 563 10.59 -23.73 -10.99
CA SER A 563 11.03 -23.87 -12.38
C SER A 563 9.84 -24.00 -13.34
N ASP A 564 10.14 -23.97 -14.64
CA ASP A 564 9.14 -24.03 -15.70
C ASP A 564 8.26 -25.27 -15.54
N GLY A 565 6.93 -25.05 -15.63
CA GLY A 565 5.94 -26.10 -15.45
C GLY A 565 6.13 -27.26 -16.43
N GLY A 566 6.75 -27.02 -17.60
CA GLY A 566 7.04 -28.01 -18.62
C GLY A 566 7.97 -29.12 -18.16
N MET A 567 8.70 -28.93 -17.05
CA MET A 567 9.53 -29.99 -16.46
C MET A 567 8.72 -31.14 -15.87
N ALA A 568 7.51 -30.88 -15.35
CA ALA A 568 6.65 -31.91 -14.76
C ALA A 568 5.35 -32.09 -15.53
N VAL A 569 4.74 -30.99 -16.00
CA VAL A 569 3.42 -30.99 -16.65
C VAL A 569 3.38 -29.97 -17.79
N ASN A 570 3.94 -30.34 -18.94
CA ASN A 570 3.90 -29.47 -20.13
C ASN A 570 2.49 -29.30 -20.71
N ASN A 571 1.66 -30.34 -20.64
CA ASN A 571 0.24 -30.29 -20.99
C ASN A 571 -0.59 -30.31 -19.69
N PRO A 572 -1.26 -29.20 -19.31
CA PRO A 572 -1.93 -29.08 -18.02
C PRO A 572 -3.32 -29.72 -17.98
N THR A 573 -3.75 -30.47 -19.00
CA THR A 573 -5.14 -30.97 -19.09
C THR A 573 -5.55 -31.85 -17.91
N GLY A 574 -4.64 -32.72 -17.44
CA GLY A 574 -4.91 -33.54 -16.25
C GLY A 574 -5.05 -32.70 -14.97
N LEU A 575 -4.23 -31.65 -14.82
CA LEU A 575 -4.37 -30.68 -13.73
C LEU A 575 -5.69 -29.93 -13.83
N ALA A 576 -6.10 -29.54 -15.03
CA ALA A 576 -7.32 -28.79 -15.26
C ALA A 576 -8.57 -29.60 -14.89
N TYR A 577 -8.59 -30.90 -15.21
CA TYR A 577 -9.66 -31.79 -14.80
C TYR A 577 -9.69 -32.00 -13.27
N HIS A 578 -8.51 -32.14 -12.64
CA HIS A 578 -8.40 -32.20 -11.18
C HIS A 578 -8.95 -30.94 -10.50
N GLU A 579 -8.57 -29.75 -11.00
CA GLU A 579 -9.08 -28.48 -10.48
C GLU A 579 -10.58 -28.33 -10.72
N PHE A 580 -11.09 -28.80 -11.87
CA PHE A 580 -12.53 -28.84 -12.14
C PHE A 580 -13.29 -29.62 -11.05
N LEU A 581 -12.79 -30.80 -10.67
CA LEU A 581 -13.42 -31.61 -9.62
C LEU A 581 -13.40 -30.93 -8.24
N ASN A 582 -12.34 -30.17 -7.91
CA ASN A 582 -12.26 -29.46 -6.64
C ASN A 582 -13.15 -28.22 -6.59
N ILE A 583 -13.31 -27.52 -7.72
CA ILE A 583 -14.09 -26.29 -7.79
C ILE A 583 -15.58 -26.61 -7.90
N TRP A 584 -15.97 -27.48 -8.84
CA TRP A 584 -17.37 -27.73 -9.17
C TRP A 584 -17.93 -29.05 -8.63
N GLY A 585 -17.06 -29.96 -8.17
CA GLY A 585 -17.48 -31.28 -7.69
C GLY A 585 -17.68 -32.31 -8.81
N LYS A 586 -17.90 -33.57 -8.42
CA LYS A 586 -18.02 -34.71 -9.34
C LYS A 586 -19.34 -34.73 -10.12
N ASP A 587 -20.38 -34.11 -9.58
CA ASP A 587 -21.72 -34.12 -10.17
C ASP A 587 -21.93 -32.98 -11.19
N ALA A 588 -20.96 -32.08 -11.33
CA ALA A 588 -21.02 -31.01 -12.31
C ALA A 588 -20.87 -31.54 -13.74
N GLN A 589 -21.68 -31.03 -14.66
CA GLN A 589 -21.56 -31.35 -16.08
C GLN A 589 -20.33 -30.65 -16.67
N LEU A 590 -19.47 -31.41 -17.35
CA LEU A 590 -18.35 -30.90 -18.14
C LEU A 590 -18.75 -30.95 -19.63
N ASP A 591 -18.89 -29.78 -20.25
CA ASP A 591 -19.30 -29.65 -21.66
C ASP A 591 -18.15 -30.00 -22.60
N CYS A 592 -16.98 -29.38 -22.38
CA CYS A 592 -15.82 -29.59 -23.23
C CYS A 592 -14.51 -29.25 -22.53
N VAL A 593 -13.45 -29.90 -23.00
CA VAL A 593 -12.06 -29.57 -22.71
C VAL A 593 -11.35 -29.38 -24.04
N VAL A 594 -10.82 -28.17 -24.26
CA VAL A 594 -10.04 -27.84 -25.45
C VAL A 594 -8.58 -27.80 -25.03
N SER A 595 -7.78 -28.79 -25.45
CA SER A 595 -6.33 -28.83 -25.20
C SER A 595 -5.57 -28.43 -26.46
N VAL A 596 -4.85 -27.31 -26.41
CA VAL A 596 -4.12 -26.75 -27.56
C VAL A 596 -2.62 -26.91 -27.37
N GLY A 597 -2.04 -27.86 -28.11
CA GLY A 597 -0.60 -28.09 -28.13
C GLY A 597 0.16 -27.13 -29.05
N THR A 598 1.44 -26.91 -28.76
CA THR A 598 2.33 -26.06 -29.59
C THR A 598 2.99 -26.80 -30.76
N GLY A 599 2.48 -27.99 -31.10
CA GLY A 599 3.02 -28.86 -32.14
C GLY A 599 4.19 -29.73 -31.67
N ALA A 600 4.22 -30.97 -32.16
CA ALA A 600 5.31 -31.92 -31.95
C ALA A 600 6.15 -32.04 -33.22
N THR A 601 7.44 -32.30 -33.06
CA THR A 601 8.28 -32.75 -34.18
C THR A 601 8.05 -34.24 -34.35
N GLU A 602 7.91 -34.73 -35.57
CA GLU A 602 7.90 -36.18 -35.82
C GLU A 602 9.19 -36.77 -35.24
N VAL A 603 9.05 -37.69 -34.27
CA VAL A 603 10.17 -38.49 -33.79
C VAL A 603 10.48 -39.48 -34.91
N LYS A 604 11.57 -39.21 -35.64
CA LYS A 604 12.08 -40.12 -36.66
C LYS A 604 12.68 -41.37 -36.05
#